data_AF-A0A9D9Z0F6-F1
#
_entry.id   AF-A0A9D9Z0F6-F1
#
_cell.length_a   1.000
_cell.length_b   1.000
_cell.length_c   1.000
_cell.angle_alpha   90.00
_cell.angle_beta   90.00
_cell.angle_gamma   90.00
#
_symmetry.space_group_name_H-M   'P 1'
#
loop_
_entity.id
_entity.type
_entity.pdbx_description
1 polymer ?
#
loop_
_entity_poly.entity_id
_entity_poly.type
_entity_poly.pdbx_seq_one_letter_code
_entity_poly.pdbx_strand_id
1 'polypeptide(L)'
;MNDKYILNGLQNLPFAYSFHKIILDENNKPIDYKFLEVNTLFEEMTGLKKELIIGKTVKECIPDIVKDDFNWIEFYGEVAVNGVDRDFEKHSESLGKTYRIYVYSPEKYYFVTIFIDISNISKTKENKK
;
A
#
# COMPACT_ATOMS: atom_id res chain seq x y z
N MET A 1 -21.43 -0.01 -18.38
CA MET A 1 -20.95 -1.28 -18.98
C MET A 1 -19.44 -1.51 -18.79
N ASN A 2 -18.64 -0.51 -18.39
CA ASN A 2 -17.18 -0.63 -18.28
C ASN A 2 -16.65 -1.05 -16.90
N ASP A 3 -17.36 -0.76 -15.81
CA ASP A 3 -16.82 -0.92 -14.46
C ASP A 3 -16.53 -2.39 -14.11
N LYS A 4 -17.36 -3.32 -14.60
CA LYS A 4 -17.18 -4.77 -14.33
C LYS A 4 -15.85 -5.31 -14.87
N TYR A 5 -15.42 -4.86 -16.05
CA TYR A 5 -14.17 -5.34 -16.66
C TYR A 5 -12.94 -4.71 -15.99
N ILE A 6 -13.03 -3.44 -15.60
CA ILE A 6 -11.96 -2.74 -14.87
C ILE A 6 -11.80 -3.37 -13.48
N LEU A 7 -12.89 -3.58 -12.75
CA LEU A 7 -12.88 -4.23 -11.44
C LEU A 7 -12.34 -5.66 -11.53
N ASN A 8 -12.80 -6.45 -12.51
CA ASN A 8 -12.29 -7.81 -12.70
C ASN A 8 -10.80 -7.81 -13.10
N GLY A 9 -10.36 -6.82 -13.87
CA GLY A 9 -8.95 -6.62 -14.21
C GLY A 9 -8.10 -6.42 -12.96
N LEU A 10 -8.50 -5.48 -12.07
CA LEU A 10 -7.81 -5.18 -10.82
C LEU A 10 -7.63 -6.41 -9.92
N GLN A 11 -8.64 -7.29 -9.88
CA GLN A 11 -8.60 -8.52 -9.07
C GLN A 11 -7.59 -9.56 -9.58
N ASN A 12 -7.23 -9.53 -10.86
CA ASN A 12 -6.34 -10.51 -11.49
C ASN A 12 -4.93 -9.95 -11.82
N LEU A 13 -4.59 -8.76 -11.30
CA LEU A 13 -3.27 -8.17 -11.52
C LEU A 13 -2.18 -8.98 -10.81
N PRO A 14 -0.99 -9.16 -11.42
CA PRO A 14 0.13 -9.89 -10.83
C PRO A 14 0.88 -9.08 -9.76
N PHE A 15 0.22 -8.09 -9.17
CA PHE A 15 0.73 -7.26 -8.09
C PHE A 15 -0.40 -6.91 -7.12
N ALA A 16 -0.05 -6.74 -5.85
CA ALA A 16 -1.01 -6.34 -4.83
C ALA A 16 -1.34 -4.86 -5.01
N TYR A 17 -2.64 -4.54 -4.95
CA TYR A 17 -3.18 -3.21 -5.14
C TYR A 17 -4.03 -2.83 -3.95
N SER A 18 -3.90 -1.59 -3.50
CA SER A 18 -4.77 -1.00 -2.49
C SER A 18 -4.97 0.49 -2.70
N PHE A 19 -6.22 0.94 -2.52
CA PHE A 19 -6.64 2.32 -2.62
C PHE A 19 -7.10 2.85 -1.27
N HIS A 20 -6.67 4.07 -0.95
CA HIS A 20 -6.83 4.65 0.36
C HIS A 20 -7.22 6.12 0.32
N LYS A 21 -7.74 6.59 1.45
CA LYS A 21 -7.94 8.01 1.73
C LYS A 21 -7.16 8.39 2.99
N ILE A 22 -6.33 9.43 2.90
CA ILE A 22 -5.62 9.97 4.07
C ILE A 22 -6.61 10.70 5.00
N ILE A 23 -6.38 10.59 6.30
CA ILE A 23 -7.10 11.30 7.34
C ILE A 23 -6.13 12.32 7.94
N LEU A 24 -6.53 13.59 7.92
CA LEU A 24 -5.75 14.70 8.43
C LEU A 24 -6.36 15.23 9.74
N ASP A 25 -5.52 15.83 10.60
CA ASP A 25 -5.98 16.64 11.73
C ASP A 25 -6.37 18.07 11.31
N GLU A 26 -6.76 18.89 12.28
CA GLU A 26 -7.12 20.30 12.08
C GLU A 26 -5.98 21.17 11.53
N ASN A 27 -4.73 20.71 11.67
CA ASN A 27 -3.52 21.39 11.18
C ASN A 27 -3.04 20.84 9.82
N ASN A 28 -3.87 20.05 9.13
CA ASN A 28 -3.53 19.35 7.89
C ASN A 28 -2.39 18.32 8.02
N LYS A 29 -2.13 17.81 9.22
CA LYS A 29 -1.14 16.74 9.42
C LYS A 29 -1.77 15.36 9.22
N PRO A 30 -1.12 14.45 8.48
CA PRO A 30 -1.56 13.07 8.35
C PRO A 30 -1.54 12.35 9.71
N ILE A 31 -2.70 11.84 10.12
CA ILE A 31 -2.84 11.12 11.41
C ILE A 31 -3.27 9.68 11.25
N ASP A 32 -3.88 9.31 10.12
CA ASP A 32 -4.30 7.94 9.81
C ASP A 32 -4.64 7.83 8.31
N TYR A 33 -5.01 6.66 7.82
CA TYR A 33 -5.64 6.49 6.51
C TYR A 33 -6.65 5.35 6.52
N LYS A 34 -7.62 5.42 5.60
CA LYS A 34 -8.71 4.46 5.47
C LYS A 34 -8.55 3.59 4.23
N PHE A 35 -8.78 2.30 4.36
CA PHE A 35 -8.86 1.38 3.22
C PHE A 35 -10.18 1.57 2.48
N LEU A 36 -10.11 1.83 1.18
CA LEU A 36 -11.28 1.99 0.31
C LEU A 36 -11.46 0.79 -0.61
N GLU A 37 -10.37 0.26 -1.15
CA GLU A 37 -10.39 -0.91 -2.01
C GLU A 37 -9.07 -1.67 -1.92
N VAL A 38 -9.13 -2.99 -2.05
CA VAL A 38 -7.96 -3.87 -2.23
C VAL A 38 -8.30 -4.97 -3.23
N ASN A 39 -7.27 -5.57 -3.84
CA ASN A 39 -7.40 -6.77 -4.66
C ASN A 39 -7.05 -8.06 -3.91
N THR A 40 -7.41 -9.21 -4.48
CA THR A 40 -7.13 -10.53 -3.89
C THR A 40 -5.67 -10.73 -3.52
N LEU A 41 -4.75 -10.32 -4.39
CA LEU A 41 -3.31 -10.51 -4.16
C LEU A 41 -2.80 -9.68 -2.96
N PHE A 42 -3.39 -8.51 -2.68
CA PHE A 42 -3.10 -7.77 -1.46
C PHE A 42 -3.48 -8.57 -0.21
N GLU A 43 -4.65 -9.22 -0.21
CA GLU A 43 -5.09 -10.06 0.91
C GLU A 43 -4.15 -11.25 1.11
N GLU A 44 -3.68 -11.86 0.02
CA GLU A 44 -2.73 -12.98 0.05
C GLU A 44 -1.34 -12.56 0.56
N MET A 45 -0.85 -11.39 0.15
CA MET A 45 0.48 -10.90 0.51
C MET A 45 0.54 -10.38 1.94
N THR A 46 -0.51 -9.70 2.41
CA THR A 46 -0.53 -9.04 3.72
C THR A 46 -1.26 -9.84 4.79
N GLY A 47 -2.10 -10.81 4.40
CA GLY A 47 -3.00 -11.52 5.30
C GLY A 47 -4.25 -10.72 5.72
N LEU A 48 -4.36 -9.46 5.28
CA LEU A 48 -5.47 -8.58 5.65
C LEU A 48 -6.67 -8.83 4.74
N LYS A 49 -7.73 -9.42 5.30
CA LYS A 49 -8.95 -9.72 4.54
C LYS A 49 -9.71 -8.44 4.20
N LYS A 50 -10.08 -8.28 2.93
CA LYS A 50 -10.84 -7.13 2.40
C LYS A 50 -12.07 -6.85 3.26
N GLU A 51 -12.86 -7.89 3.56
CA GLU A 51 -14.08 -7.80 4.36
C GLU A 51 -13.86 -7.23 5.78
N LEU A 52 -12.65 -7.36 6.32
CA LEU A 52 -12.31 -6.89 7.66
C LEU A 52 -11.69 -5.50 7.67
N ILE A 53 -11.14 -5.03 6.55
CA ILE A 53 -10.36 -3.77 6.50
C ILE A 53 -11.06 -2.64 5.75
N ILE A 54 -11.90 -2.94 4.75
CA ILE A 54 -12.56 -1.87 3.97
C ILE A 54 -13.42 -1.00 4.87
N GLY A 55 -13.23 0.32 4.77
CA GLY A 55 -13.93 1.32 5.58
C GLY A 55 -13.28 1.61 6.93
N LYS A 56 -12.32 0.80 7.37
CA LYS A 56 -11.54 0.98 8.61
C LYS A 56 -10.23 1.69 8.38
N THR A 57 -9.69 2.27 9.44
CA THR A 57 -8.39 2.93 9.40
C THR A 57 -7.24 1.94 9.58
N VAL A 58 -6.03 2.33 9.19
CA VAL A 58 -4.88 1.45 9.37
C VAL A 58 -4.58 1.19 10.84
N LYS A 59 -4.80 2.15 11.73
CA LYS A 59 -4.62 1.93 13.17
C LYS A 59 -5.62 0.92 13.74
N GLU A 60 -6.82 0.82 13.18
CA GLU A 60 -7.79 -0.22 13.56
C GLU A 60 -7.37 -1.60 13.03
N CYS A 61 -6.82 -1.67 11.81
CA CYS A 61 -6.43 -2.92 11.16
C CYS A 61 -5.08 -3.46 11.65
N ILE A 62 -4.13 -2.57 11.90
CA ILE A 62 -2.74 -2.85 12.28
C ILE A 62 -2.32 -1.86 13.38
N PRO A 63 -2.70 -2.08 14.64
CA PRO A 63 -2.40 -1.15 15.74
C PRO A 63 -0.90 -0.89 15.93
N ASP A 64 -0.06 -1.89 15.62
CA ASP A 64 1.39 -1.80 15.78
C ASP A 64 2.09 -1.08 14.61
N ILE A 65 1.36 -0.63 13.57
CA ILE A 65 1.98 0.10 12.44
C ILE A 65 2.67 1.39 12.87
N VAL A 66 2.22 2.01 13.96
CA VAL A 66 2.83 3.22 14.53
C VAL A 66 4.14 2.95 15.27
N LYS A 67 4.46 1.67 15.52
CA LYS A 67 5.70 1.23 16.17
C LYS A 67 6.74 0.76 15.15
N ASP A 68 6.39 0.68 13.87
CA ASP A 68 7.34 0.39 12.79
C ASP A 68 8.37 1.53 12.74
N ASP A 69 9.63 1.18 12.47
CA ASP A 69 10.71 2.16 12.25
C ASP A 69 10.38 3.09 11.07
N PHE A 70 9.53 2.64 10.14
CA PHE A 70 9.05 3.44 9.03
C PHE A 70 7.68 4.06 9.33
N ASN A 71 7.61 5.40 9.30
CA ASN A 71 6.36 6.13 9.50
C ASN A 71 5.47 6.10 8.24
N TRP A 72 4.72 5.01 8.07
CA TRP A 72 3.82 4.79 6.93
C TRP A 72 2.75 5.88 6.77
N ILE A 73 2.20 6.37 7.88
CA ILE A 73 1.11 7.36 7.87
C ILE A 73 1.61 8.69 7.34
N GLU A 74 2.74 9.17 7.84
CA GLU A 74 3.35 10.42 7.39
C GLU A 74 3.80 10.32 5.93
N PHE A 75 4.46 9.21 5.57
CA PHE A 75 4.95 8.98 4.21
C PHE A 75 3.83 8.97 3.16
N TYR A 76 2.76 8.19 3.38
CA TYR A 76 1.63 8.18 2.46
C TYR A 76 0.83 9.48 2.51
N GLY A 77 0.83 10.16 3.65
CA GLY A 77 0.24 11.49 3.79
C GLY A 77 0.94 12.54 2.93
N GLU A 78 2.27 12.55 2.88
CA GLU A 78 3.04 13.43 1.99
C GLU A 78 2.65 13.20 0.52
N VAL A 79 2.54 11.93 0.11
CA VAL A 79 2.13 11.55 -1.25
C VAL A 79 0.72 12.07 -1.56
N ALA A 80 -0.25 11.77 -0.70
CA ALA A 80 -1.65 12.11 -0.91
C ALA A 80 -1.92 13.63 -0.84
N VAL A 81 -1.19 14.37 -0.01
CA VAL A 81 -1.38 15.82 0.16
C VAL A 81 -0.71 16.60 -0.97
N ASN A 82 0.50 16.20 -1.37
CA ASN A 82 1.29 16.92 -2.38
C ASN A 82 1.01 16.46 -3.82
N GLY A 83 0.28 15.35 -4.01
CA GLY A 83 -0.05 14.87 -5.35
C GLY A 83 1.15 14.26 -6.08
N VAL A 84 2.11 13.71 -5.33
CA VAL A 84 3.37 13.16 -5.87
C VAL A 84 3.33 11.62 -5.92
N ASP A 85 4.33 11.02 -6.55
CA ASP A 85 4.57 9.58 -6.51
C ASP A 85 5.93 9.22 -5.88
N ARG A 86 6.06 7.98 -5.42
CA ARG A 86 7.28 7.40 -4.85
C ARG A 86 7.41 5.95 -5.28
N ASP A 87 8.65 5.52 -5.49
CA ASP A 87 9.02 4.15 -5.82
C ASP A 87 10.23 3.75 -4.99
N PHE A 88 10.10 2.72 -4.17
CA PHE A 88 11.14 2.31 -3.24
C PHE A 88 11.02 0.83 -2.90
N GLU A 89 12.09 0.26 -2.36
CA GLU A 89 12.12 -1.11 -1.88
C GLU A 89 12.11 -1.13 -0.35
N LYS A 90 11.34 -2.04 0.24
CA LYS A 90 11.27 -2.26 1.69
C LYS A 90 11.39 -3.74 1.98
N HIS A 91 12.33 -4.09 2.84
CA HIS A 91 12.45 -5.43 3.39
C HIS A 91 11.50 -5.58 4.57
N SER A 92 10.69 -6.63 4.55
CA SER A 92 9.83 -7.05 5.67
C SER A 92 10.53 -8.20 6.39
N GLU A 93 11.13 -7.89 7.54
CA GLU A 93 11.80 -8.89 8.37
C GLU A 93 10.83 -9.97 8.84
N SER A 94 9.59 -9.58 9.19
CA SER A 94 8.54 -10.49 9.66
C SER A 94 8.14 -11.55 8.63
N LEU A 95 8.23 -11.22 7.34
CA LEU A 95 7.85 -12.11 6.24
C LEU A 95 9.07 -12.69 5.50
N GLY A 96 10.29 -12.25 5.82
CA GLY A 96 11.52 -12.63 5.12
C GLY A 96 11.50 -12.28 3.62
N LYS A 97 10.77 -11.22 3.25
CA LYS A 97 10.49 -10.84 1.86
C LYS A 97 10.89 -9.40 1.59
N THR A 98 11.30 -9.13 0.35
CA THR A 98 11.55 -7.78 -0.13
C THR A 98 10.45 -7.37 -1.10
N TYR A 99 9.81 -6.25 -0.81
CA TYR A 99 8.77 -5.68 -1.64
C TYR A 99 9.26 -4.41 -2.31
N ARG A 100 9.00 -4.26 -3.62
CA ARG A 100 9.01 -2.96 -4.27
C ARG A 100 7.63 -2.36 -4.13
N ILE A 101 7.59 -1.12 -3.65
CA ILE A 101 6.38 -0.39 -3.33
C ILE A 101 6.35 0.84 -4.23
N TYR A 102 5.35 0.90 -5.09
CA TYR A 102 5.00 2.11 -5.84
C TYR A 102 3.77 2.74 -5.21
N VAL A 103 3.83 4.04 -4.94
CA VAL A 103 2.71 4.80 -4.39
C VAL A 103 2.53 6.09 -5.16
N TYR A 104 1.29 6.44 -5.46
CA TYR A 104 0.97 7.70 -6.13
C TYR A 104 -0.40 8.21 -5.70
N SER A 105 -0.63 9.51 -5.90
CA SER A 105 -1.88 10.19 -5.56
C SER A 105 -2.73 10.44 -6.82
N PRO A 106 -3.78 9.63 -7.10
CA PRO A 106 -4.65 9.87 -8.25
C PRO A 106 -5.53 11.13 -8.09
N GLU A 107 -5.84 11.49 -6.85
CA GLU A 107 -6.64 12.65 -6.47
C GLU A 107 -6.14 13.16 -5.11
N LYS A 108 -6.22 14.47 -4.85
CA LYS A 108 -5.79 15.03 -3.57
C LYS A 108 -6.47 14.31 -2.39
N TYR A 109 -5.66 13.93 -1.40
CA TYR A 109 -6.05 13.16 -0.21
C TYR A 109 -6.32 11.67 -0.45
N TYR A 110 -6.15 11.19 -1.68
CA TYR A 110 -6.25 9.78 -2.01
C TYR A 110 -4.90 9.27 -2.50
N PHE A 111 -4.62 8.00 -2.23
CA PHE A 111 -3.41 7.37 -2.73
C PHE A 111 -3.64 5.90 -3.05
N VAL A 112 -2.90 5.43 -4.04
CA VAL A 112 -2.84 4.03 -4.45
C VAL A 112 -1.47 3.49 -4.09
N THR A 113 -1.42 2.31 -3.51
CA THR A 113 -0.18 1.55 -3.32
C THR A 113 -0.22 0.28 -4.15
N ILE A 114 0.93 -0.01 -4.76
CA ILE A 114 1.20 -1.22 -5.53
C ILE A 114 2.39 -1.92 -4.88
N PHE A 115 2.20 -3.16 -4.46
CA PHE A 115 3.25 -3.98 -3.87
C PHE A 115 3.63 -5.11 -4.83
N ILE A 116 4.92 -5.26 -5.06
CA ILE A 116 5.49 -6.30 -5.91
C ILE A 116 6.50 -7.09 -5.07
N ASP A 117 6.29 -8.39 -4.92
CA ASP A 117 7.28 -9.28 -4.29
C ASP A 117 8.47 -9.46 -5.24
N ILE A 118 9.61 -8.90 -4.88
CA ILE A 118 10.84 -8.97 -5.67
C ILE A 118 11.86 -9.94 -5.07
N SER A 119 11.47 -10.74 -4.06
CA SER A 119 12.38 -11.63 -3.32
C SER A 119 13.09 -12.64 -4.23
N ASN A 120 12.47 -13.02 -5.34
CA ASN A 120 13.04 -13.93 -6.33
C ASN A 120 13.91 -13.23 -7.39
N ILE A 121 13.80 -11.91 -7.53
CA ILE A 121 14.52 -11.12 -8.55
C ILE A 121 15.90 -10.70 -8.00
N SER A 122 16.00 -10.42 -6.70
CA SER A 122 17.23 -9.97 -6.04
C SER A 122 18.36 -11.00 -6.09
N LYS A 123 18.04 -12.31 -6.12
CA LYS A 123 19.04 -13.38 -6.23
C LYS A 123 19.86 -13.33 -7.52
N THR A 124 19.38 -12.65 -8.56
CA THR A 124 20.07 -12.59 -9.86
C THR A 124 21.07 -11.43 -9.95
N LYS A 125 21.07 -10.48 -9.02
CA LYS A 125 22.04 -9.35 -9.02
C LYS A 125 23.31 -9.60 -8.21
N GLU A 126 23.36 -10.64 -7.38
CA GLU A 126 24.58 -10.96 -6.59
C GLU A 126 25.61 -11.84 -7.33
N ASN A 127 25.30 -12.37 -8.52
CA ASN A 127 26.22 -13.23 -9.30
C ASN A 127 26.93 -12.53 -10.46
N LYS A 128 27.12 -11.20 -10.40
CA LYS A 128 28.05 -10.49 -11.30
C LYS A 128 29.06 -9.70 -10.48
N LYS A 129 30.04 -10.40 -9.93
CA LYS A 129 31.35 -9.84 -9.59
C LYS A 129 32.43 -10.71 -10.20
#